data_AF-A0A944X4B8-F1
#
_entry.id   AF-A0A944X4B8-F1
#
_cell.length_a   1.000
_cell.length_b   1.000
_cell.length_c   1.000
_cell.angle_alpha   90.00
_cell.angle_beta   90.00
_cell.angle_gamma   90.00
#
_symmetry.space_group_name_H-M   'P 1'
#
loop_
_entity.id
_entity.type
_entity.pdbx_description
1 polymer ?
#
loop_
_entity_poly.entity_id
_entity_poly.type
_entity_poly.pdbx_seq_one_letter_code
_entity_poly.pdbx_strand_id
1 'polypeptide(L)'
;MHFSTYLLDNEFVTAEELENALREQQTLRPTLGQLAMERGWVSRKGIFQILTSQNETSQKGKRFGDIAVGLDLLTDSQVAELVLAQNNPTNFIGEILVSQAVLSVSSLIKALSGFNKILKTQKTP
;
A
#
# COMPACT_ATOMS: atom_id res chain seq x y z
N MET A 1 -18.47 0.49 1.86
CA MET A 1 -18.32 -0.89 1.35
C MET A 1 -16.89 -1.07 0.87
N HIS A 2 -16.16 -2.05 1.39
CA HIS A 2 -14.77 -2.30 1.02
C HIS A 2 -14.69 -3.31 -0.14
N PHE A 3 -13.61 -3.30 -0.91
CA PHE A 3 -13.44 -4.26 -2.01
C PHE A 3 -13.38 -5.71 -1.51
N SER A 4 -12.79 -5.95 -0.33
CA SER A 4 -12.74 -7.26 0.32
C SER A 4 -14.13 -7.83 0.62
N THR A 5 -15.05 -7.01 1.14
CA THR A 5 -16.44 -7.44 1.39
C THR A 5 -17.17 -7.72 0.09
N TYR A 6 -16.95 -6.90 -0.95
CA TYR A 6 -17.52 -7.15 -2.27
C TYR A 6 -17.09 -8.50 -2.87
N LEU A 7 -15.82 -8.87 -2.75
CA LEU A 7 -15.31 -10.14 -3.25
C LEU A 7 -15.98 -11.34 -2.57
N LEU A 8 -16.17 -11.25 -1.25
CA LEU A 8 -16.85 -12.28 -0.47
C LEU A 8 -18.34 -12.37 -0.84
N ASP A 9 -19.04 -11.23 -0.88
CA ASP A 9 -20.49 -11.17 -1.16
C ASP A 9 -20.86 -11.65 -2.57
N ASN A 10 -19.90 -11.58 -3.52
CA ASN A 10 -20.09 -12.00 -4.91
C ASN A 10 -19.38 -13.34 -5.21
N GLU A 11 -19.00 -14.09 -4.18
CA GLU A 11 -18.42 -15.44 -4.28
C GLU A 11 -17.16 -15.51 -5.17
N PHE A 12 -16.42 -14.41 -5.29
CA PHE A 12 -15.13 -14.40 -5.97
C PHE A 12 -14.04 -15.10 -5.14
N VAL A 13 -14.21 -15.13 -3.82
CA VAL A 13 -13.31 -15.74 -2.85
C VAL A 13 -14.14 -16.34 -1.71
N THR A 14 -13.60 -17.38 -1.06
CA THR A 14 -14.13 -17.88 0.22
C THR A 14 -13.63 -17.04 1.40
N ALA A 15 -14.28 -17.19 2.55
CA ALA A 15 -13.86 -16.51 3.78
C ALA A 15 -12.42 -16.91 4.19
N GLU A 16 -12.06 -18.19 4.02
CA GLU A 16 -10.73 -18.72 4.35
C GLU A 16 -9.64 -18.17 3.42
N GLU A 17 -9.89 -18.15 2.10
CA GLU A 17 -8.95 -17.57 1.13
C GLU A 17 -8.76 -16.08 1.34
N LEU A 18 -9.85 -15.36 1.63
CA LEU A 18 -9.78 -13.94 1.96
C LEU A 18 -8.99 -13.70 3.24
N GLU A 19 -9.18 -14.51 4.28
CA GLU A 19 -8.43 -14.39 5.53
C GLU A 19 -6.92 -14.65 5.30
N ASN A 20 -6.58 -15.68 4.51
CA ASN A 20 -5.20 -15.99 4.16
C ASN A 20 -4.54 -14.86 3.36
N ALA A 21 -5.23 -14.31 2.36
CA ALA A 21 -4.76 -13.16 1.59
C ALA A 21 -4.62 -11.90 2.46
N LEU A 22 -5.51 -11.68 3.43
CA LEU A 22 -5.41 -10.57 4.38
C LEU A 22 -4.23 -10.74 5.34
N ARG A 23 -3.91 -11.96 5.76
CA ARG A 23 -2.72 -12.26 6.56
C ARG A 23 -1.44 -11.98 5.78
N GLU A 24 -1.36 -12.40 4.52
CA GLU A 24 -0.23 -12.09 3.64
C GLU A 24 -0.14 -10.58 3.30
N GLN A 25 -1.28 -9.91 3.13
CA GLN A 25 -1.31 -8.46 2.94
C GLN A 25 -0.69 -7.73 4.14
N GLN A 26 -0.88 -8.25 5.36
CA GLN A 26 -0.27 -7.69 6.56
C GLN A 26 1.24 -7.94 6.65
N THR A 27 1.77 -8.98 6.00
CA THR A 27 3.22 -9.22 5.93
C THR A 27 3.90 -8.36 4.88
N LEU A 28 3.18 -8.00 3.81
CA LEU A 28 3.61 -7.02 2.80
C LEU A 28 3.50 -5.59 3.34
N ARG A 29 4.40 -5.22 4.27
CA ARG A 29 4.56 -3.84 4.74
C ARG A 29 5.44 -3.06 3.77
N PRO A 30 4.89 -2.15 2.93
CA PRO A 30 5.72 -1.31 2.07
C PRO A 30 6.62 -0.42 2.92
N THR A 31 7.84 -0.16 2.45
CA THR A 31 8.75 0.74 3.16
C THR A 31 8.27 2.20 3.04
N LEU A 32 8.62 3.05 4.00
CA LEU A 32 8.34 4.49 3.94
C LEU A 32 8.88 5.11 2.64
N GLY A 33 10.06 4.67 2.20
CA GLY A 33 10.67 5.11 0.95
C GLY A 33 9.86 4.71 -0.29
N GLN A 34 9.34 3.48 -0.34
CA GLN A 34 8.47 3.03 -1.44
C GLN A 34 7.19 3.88 -1.49
N LEU A 35 6.51 4.05 -0.35
CA LEU A 35 5.29 4.87 -0.28
C LEU A 35 5.54 6.33 -0.66
N ALA A 36 6.69 6.90 -0.27
CA ALA A 36 7.07 8.27 -0.62
C ALA A 36 7.32 8.43 -2.13
N MET A 37 7.88 7.41 -2.79
CA MET A 37 8.04 7.40 -4.25
C MET A 37 6.71 7.23 -4.98
N GLU A 38 5.86 6.32 -4.53
CA GLU A 38 4.54 6.07 -5.14
C GLU A 38 3.65 7.32 -5.10
N ARG A 39 3.78 8.14 -4.05
CA ARG A 39 3.09 9.44 -3.92
C ARG A 39 3.75 10.59 -4.69
N GLY A 40 4.91 10.34 -5.31
CA GLY A 40 5.68 11.36 -6.02
C GLY A 40 6.34 12.40 -5.13
N TRP A 41 6.38 12.19 -3.80
CA TRP A 41 6.97 13.13 -2.85
C TRP A 41 8.49 13.09 -2.88
N VAL A 42 9.06 11.89 -3.06
CA VAL A 42 10.51 11.70 -3.11
C VAL A 42 10.87 10.96 -4.40
N SER A 43 11.84 11.49 -5.14
CA SER A 43 12.37 10.83 -6.32
C SER A 43 13.31 9.68 -5.94
N ARG A 44 13.61 8.77 -6.87
CA ARG A 44 14.65 7.74 -6.68
C ARG A 44 15.99 8.32 -6.22
N LYS A 45 16.37 9.50 -6.73
CA LYS A 45 17.58 10.21 -6.30
C LYS A 45 17.49 10.63 -4.84
N GLY A 46 16.34 11.17 -4.40
CA GLY A 46 16.10 11.55 -3.01
C GLY A 46 16.12 10.34 -2.06
N ILE A 47 15.53 9.21 -2.47
CA ILE A 47 15.62 7.96 -1.70
C ILE A 47 17.08 7.54 -1.52
N PHE A 48 17.87 7.57 -2.61
CA PHE A 48 19.28 7.22 -2.53
C PHE A 48 20.04 8.16 -1.58
N GLN A 49 19.78 9.47 -1.62
CA GLN A 49 20.37 10.43 -0.69
C GLN A 49 20.04 10.09 0.77
N ILE A 50 18.77 9.80 1.10
CA ILE A 50 18.36 9.43 2.46
C ILE A 50 19.08 8.14 2.92
N LEU A 51 19.14 7.12 2.07
CA LEU A 51 19.79 5.85 2.39
C LEU A 51 21.31 5.98 2.53
N THR A 52 21.96 6.81 1.70
CA THR A 52 23.38 7.13 1.84
C THR A 52 23.63 7.83 3.17
N SER A 53 22.85 8.87 3.51
CA SER A 53 22.97 9.56 4.78
C SER A 53 22.69 8.66 5.98
N GLN A 54 21.75 7.70 5.87
CA GLN A 54 21.48 6.74 6.94
C GLN A 54 22.64 5.78 7.22
N ASN A 55 23.45 5.48 6.20
CA ASN A 55 24.65 4.66 6.34
C ASN A 55 25.87 5.44 6.86
N GLU A 56 25.79 6.77 6.95
CA GLU A 56 26.86 7.56 7.55
C GLU A 56 26.93 7.36 9.07
N THR A 57 28.14 7.26 9.59
CA THR A 57 28.41 7.01 11.02
C THR A 57 27.69 8.02 11.93
N SER A 58 27.59 9.29 11.52
CA SER A 58 26.95 10.37 12.27
C SER A 58 25.43 10.26 12.37
N GLN A 59 24.80 9.48 11.49
CA GLN A 59 23.35 9.27 11.47
C GLN A 59 22.97 7.81 11.78
N LYS A 60 23.94 7.00 12.20
CA LYS A 60 23.76 5.57 12.48
C LYS A 60 22.69 5.39 13.56
N GLY A 61 21.60 4.70 13.20
CA GLY A 61 20.45 4.45 14.09
C GLY A 61 19.30 5.46 13.98
N LYS A 62 19.44 6.54 13.20
CA LYS A 62 18.30 7.42 12.90
C LYS A 62 17.32 6.75 11.96
N ARG A 63 16.02 7.04 12.15
CA ARG A 63 14.96 6.47 11.33
C ARG A 63 14.95 7.17 9.96
N PHE A 64 14.43 6.46 8.96
CA PHE A 64 14.30 6.98 7.60
C PHE A 64 13.57 8.34 7.57
N GLY A 65 12.46 8.46 8.31
CA GLY A 65 11.68 9.69 8.40
C GLY A 65 12.48 10.88 8.93
N ASP A 66 13.22 10.68 10.02
CA ASP A 66 14.02 11.74 10.66
C ASP A 66 15.10 12.28 9.71
N ILE A 67 15.74 11.39 8.94
CA ILE A 67 16.75 11.76 7.95
C ILE A 67 16.11 12.47 6.76
N ALA A 68 14.96 11.98 6.28
CA ALA A 68 14.24 12.62 5.18
C ALA A 68 13.78 14.05 5.53
N VAL A 69 13.36 14.27 6.77
CA VAL A 69 13.04 15.62 7.30
C VAL A 69 14.29 16.47 7.41
N GLY A 70 15.38 15.94 7.95
CA GLY A 70 16.65 16.67 8.05
C GLY A 70 17.30 17.02 6.71
N LEU A 71 16.89 16.36 5.61
CA LEU A 71 17.34 16.63 4.25
C LEU A 71 16.36 17.51 3.46
N ASP A 72 15.29 18.03 4.09
CA ASP A 72 14.20 18.78 3.44
C ASP A 72 13.52 18.00 2.28
N LEU A 73 13.58 16.66 2.30
CA LEU A 73 12.97 15.78 1.31
C LEU A 73 11.54 15.38 1.68
N LEU A 74 11.24 15.37 2.98
CA LEU A 74 9.91 15.13 3.53
C LEU A 74 9.67 16.09 4.69
N THR A 75 8.41 16.36 5.00
CA THR A 75 7.99 17.06 6.21
C THR A 75 7.56 16.08 7.29
N ASP A 76 7.53 16.48 8.56
CA ASP A 76 7.04 15.64 9.65
C ASP A 76 5.61 15.13 9.41
N SER A 77 4.75 15.97 8.83
CA SER A 77 3.37 15.59 8.47
C SER A 77 3.34 14.52 7.38
N GLN A 78 4.18 14.64 6.35
CA GLN A 78 4.31 13.60 5.31
C GLN A 78 4.86 12.29 5.89
N VAL A 79 5.85 12.36 6.79
CA VAL A 79 6.36 11.17 7.48
C VAL A 79 5.26 10.50 8.31
N ALA A 80 4.49 11.27 9.08
CA ALA A 80 3.36 10.74 9.84
C ALA A 80 2.32 10.06 8.92
N GLU A 81 2.01 10.67 7.77
CA GLU A 81 1.10 10.10 6.79
C GLU A 81 1.64 8.81 6.14
N LEU A 82 2.95 8.73 5.88
CA LEU A 82 3.58 7.51 5.39
C LEU A 82 3.55 6.40 6.44
N VAL A 83 3.74 6.72 7.72
CA VAL A 83 3.64 5.74 8.83
C VAL A 83 2.20 5.23 8.95
N LEU A 84 1.20 6.10 8.85
CA LEU A 84 -0.20 5.70 8.84
C LEU A 84 -0.53 4.80 7.64
N ALA A 85 -0.02 5.13 6.46
CA ALA A 85 -0.22 4.34 5.24
C ALA A 85 0.50 2.98 5.28
N GLN A 86 1.73 2.94 5.82
CA GLN A 86 2.47 1.69 6.04
C GLN A 86 1.74 0.75 7.00
N ASN A 87 1.03 1.29 7.99
CA ASN A 87 0.23 0.52 8.94
C ASN A 87 -1.17 0.16 8.40
N ASN A 88 -1.59 0.74 7.27
CA ASN A 88 -2.86 0.46 6.61
C ASN A 88 -2.65 0.17 5.12
N PRO A 89 -1.96 -0.93 4.76
CA PRO A 89 -1.71 -1.30 3.36
C PRO A 89 -3.05 -1.65 2.69
N THR A 90 -3.68 -0.66 2.08
CA THR A 90 -5.07 -0.77 1.61
C THR A 90 -5.22 -1.41 0.24
N ASN A 91 -4.14 -1.61 -0.54
CA ASN A 91 -4.33 -1.56 -1.99
C ASN A 91 -4.00 -2.79 -2.84
N PHE A 92 -3.67 -3.96 -2.28
CA PHE A 92 -3.27 -5.10 -3.12
C PHE A 92 -3.90 -6.44 -2.76
N ILE A 93 -5.02 -6.47 -2.03
CA ILE A 93 -5.69 -7.74 -1.72
C ILE A 93 -6.04 -8.52 -3.01
N GLY A 94 -6.44 -7.82 -4.08
CA GLY A 94 -6.70 -8.43 -5.37
C GLY A 94 -5.45 -9.02 -6.04
N GLU A 95 -4.29 -8.37 -5.93
CA GLU A 95 -3.04 -8.89 -6.49
C GLU A 95 -2.52 -10.09 -5.70
N ILE A 96 -2.67 -10.07 -4.37
CA ILE A 96 -2.33 -11.19 -3.49
C ILE A 96 -3.21 -12.41 -3.80
N LEU A 97 -4.51 -12.19 -4.00
CA LEU A 97 -5.43 -13.25 -4.39
C LEU A 97 -5.06 -13.83 -5.77
N VAL A 98 -4.50 -13.03 -6.68
CA VAL A 98 -3.97 -13.52 -7.96
C VAL A 98 -2.66 -14.29 -7.78
N SER A 99 -1.73 -13.81 -6.95
CA SER A 99 -0.46 -14.50 -6.70
C SER A 99 -0.65 -15.85 -5.99
N GLN A 100 -1.68 -15.96 -5.16
CA GLN A 100 -2.10 -17.22 -4.51
C GLN A 100 -2.90 -18.15 -5.44
N ALA A 101 -3.15 -17.76 -6.70
CA ALA A 101 -3.99 -18.46 -7.66
C ALA A 101 -5.47 -18.65 -7.22
N VAL A 102 -5.92 -17.91 -6.20
CA VAL A 102 -7.33 -17.85 -5.78
C VAL A 102 -8.16 -17.12 -6.83
N LEU A 103 -7.61 -16.01 -7.37
CA LEU A 103 -8.22 -15.27 -8.47
C LEU A 103 -7.38 -15.39 -9.74
N SER A 104 -8.05 -15.46 -10.88
CA SER A 104 -7.40 -15.15 -12.15
C SER A 104 -7.39 -13.64 -12.37
N VAL A 105 -6.44 -13.17 -13.18
CA VAL A 105 -6.39 -11.75 -13.61
C VAL A 105 -7.71 -11.31 -14.26
N SER A 106 -8.35 -12.19 -15.04
CA SER A 106 -9.64 -11.90 -15.67
C SER A 106 -10.77 -11.77 -14.64
N SER A 107 -10.81 -12.64 -13.62
CA SER A 107 -11.76 -12.54 -12.52
C SER A 107 -11.56 -11.27 -11.69
N LEU A 108 -10.30 -10.89 -11.44
CA LEU A 108 -9.98 -9.64 -10.75
C LEU A 108 -10.48 -8.41 -11.53
N ILE A 109 -10.24 -8.35 -12.85
CA ILE A 109 -10.74 -7.26 -13.70
C ILE A 109 -12.28 -7.20 -13.68
N LYS A 110 -12.95 -8.37 -13.71
CA LYS A 110 -14.41 -8.47 -13.62
C LYS A 110 -14.91 -7.94 -12.27
N ALA A 111 -14.28 -8.34 -11.16
CA ALA A 111 -14.62 -7.89 -9.82
C ALA A 111 -14.42 -6.37 -9.66
N LEU A 112 -13.29 -5.83 -10.10
CA LEU A 112 -13.00 -4.39 -10.09
C LEU A 112 -14.01 -3.59 -10.90
N SER A 113 -14.40 -4.11 -12.08
CA SER A 113 -15.40 -3.47 -12.93
C SER A 113 -16.77 -3.42 -12.26
N GLY A 114 -17.19 -4.51 -11.60
CA GLY A 114 -18.45 -4.56 -10.85
C GLY A 114 -18.46 -3.64 -9.63
N PHE A 115 -17.38 -3.69 -8.83
CA PHE A 115 -17.22 -2.82 -7.67
C PHE A 115 -17.21 -1.32 -8.06
N ASN A 116 -16.51 -0.96 -9.12
CA ASN A 116 -16.50 0.43 -9.63
C ASN A 116 -17.88 0.91 -10.10
N LYS A 117 -18.74 0.02 -10.63
CA LYS A 117 -20.12 0.40 -10.96
C LYS A 117 -20.89 0.76 -9.70
N ILE A 118 -20.79 -0.03 -8.64
CA ILE A 118 -21.44 0.22 -7.34
C ILE A 118 -20.97 1.54 -6.73
N LEU A 119 -19.65 1.79 -6.76
CA LEU A 119 -19.09 3.05 -6.27
C LEU A 119 -19.61 4.26 -7.03
N LYS A 120 -19.83 4.14 -8.34
CA LYS A 120 -20.39 5.21 -9.17
C LYS A 120 -21.86 5.45 -8.88
N THR A 121 -22.67 4.41 -8.67
CA THR A 121 -24.09 4.57 -8.30
C THR A 121 -24.27 5.23 -6.93
N GLN A 122 -23.39 4.94 -5.97
CA GLN A 122 -23.41 5.56 -4.64
C GLN A 122 -22.91 7.03 -4.63
N LYS A 123 -22.33 7.52 -5.73
CA LYS A 123 -21.78 8.89 -5.86
C LYS A 123 -22.66 9.84 -6.66
N THR A 124 -23.87 9.41 -7.03
CA THR A 124 -24.87 10.25 -7.69
C THR A 124 -25.66 10.99 -6.61
N PRO A 125 -25.76 12.34 -6.67
CA PRO A 125 -26.50 13.12 -5.68
C PRO A 125 -28.00 12.80 -5.66
#